data_AF-A0A6G3XNI0-F1
#
_entry.id   AF-A0A6G3XNI0-F1
#
_cell.length_a   1.000
_cell.length_b   1.000
_cell.length_c   1.000
_cell.angle_alpha   90.00
_cell.angle_beta   90.00
_cell.angle_gamma   90.00
#
_symmetry.space_group_name_H-M   'P 1'
#
loop_
_entity.id
_entity.type
_entity.pdbx_description
1 polymer ?
#
loop_
_entity_poly.entity_id
_entity_poly.type
_entity_poly.pdbx_seq_one_letter_code
_entity_poly.pdbx_strand_id
1 'polypeptide(L)'
;DRKINRFFSGAVVRKDLVKAVKGNAIVPSYVLEYLLGQYAASDDEATIQAGIGTVRKILADHYVHRNQSELVKSTIRERGRHRIIDKVTATLNEKDDVYQAEFANLGIKGVLVDSATIKAHPKLLVGGVWCICDIEYFHSADPRVVPWILGSIKPIQLSNFAIEGYLDARREFTTDEWIDLLVQSVGFNPELLGRRAKLIQLVRLIPFVERNYNLIELGPKGTGKSHIFSEFSPHGMLISGGEVTVPKLFVNNANGRIGLVGYWDVVAFDEFAGRKKRTDRALVDIMKNYMANKSFSRGVET
;
A
#
# COMPACT_ATOMS: atom_id res chain seq x y z
N ASP A 1 -16.07 -0.12 21.31
CA ASP A 1 -16.80 -0.64 20.13
C ASP A 1 -18.12 0.06 19.80
N ARG A 2 -19.18 -0.02 20.62
CA ARG A 2 -20.50 0.61 20.30
C ARG A 2 -20.41 2.09 19.91
N LYS A 3 -19.64 2.88 20.68
CA LYS A 3 -19.41 4.31 20.41
C LYS A 3 -18.70 4.54 19.07
N ILE A 4 -17.76 3.67 18.71
CA ILE A 4 -17.01 3.73 17.45
C ILE A 4 -17.96 3.45 16.28
N ASN A 5 -18.74 2.36 16.36
CA ASN A 5 -19.73 2.03 15.33
C ASN A 5 -20.81 3.10 15.15
N ARG A 6 -21.17 3.81 16.23
CA ARG A 6 -22.13 4.94 16.16
C ARG A 6 -21.58 6.12 15.36
N PHE A 7 -20.34 6.53 15.62
CA PHE A 7 -19.77 7.76 15.04
C PHE A 7 -18.93 7.55 13.79
N PHE A 8 -18.43 6.33 13.56
CA PHE A 8 -17.60 5.96 12.40
C PHE A 8 -18.24 4.83 11.59
N SER A 9 -19.57 4.79 11.50
CA SER A 9 -20.28 3.77 10.72
C SER A 9 -19.76 3.70 9.28
N GLY A 10 -19.54 2.48 8.78
CA GLY A 10 -18.93 2.25 7.46
C GLY A 10 -17.41 2.47 7.38
N ALA A 11 -16.76 2.97 8.44
CA ALA A 11 -15.30 3.12 8.54
C ALA A 11 -14.67 2.20 9.59
N VAL A 12 -15.47 1.33 10.23
CA VAL A 12 -15.00 0.32 11.19
C VAL A 12 -14.87 -1.02 10.49
N VAL A 13 -13.74 -1.69 10.71
CA VAL A 13 -13.49 -3.05 10.22
C VAL A 13 -13.09 -3.97 11.37
N ARG A 14 -13.62 -5.19 11.36
CA ARG A 14 -13.26 -6.25 12.32
C ARG A 14 -11.93 -6.89 11.94
N LYS A 15 -10.84 -6.39 12.53
CA LYS A 15 -9.45 -6.82 12.24
C LYS A 15 -9.16 -8.29 12.61
N ASP A 16 -9.89 -8.83 13.57
CA ASP A 16 -9.80 -10.24 13.95
C ASP A 16 -10.17 -11.18 12.80
N LEU A 17 -11.05 -10.74 11.88
CA LEU A 17 -11.49 -11.51 10.73
C LEU A 17 -10.45 -11.59 9.60
N VAL A 18 -9.44 -10.70 9.61
CA VAL A 18 -8.38 -10.68 8.58
C VAL A 18 -7.67 -12.04 8.51
N LYS A 19 -7.43 -12.68 9.67
CA LYS A 19 -6.84 -14.02 9.72
C LYS A 19 -7.73 -15.09 9.09
N ALA A 20 -9.04 -14.96 9.21
CA ALA A 20 -10.00 -15.90 8.65
C ALA A 20 -10.10 -15.82 7.11
N VAL A 21 -9.77 -14.68 6.51
CA VAL A 21 -9.86 -14.48 5.04
C VAL A 21 -8.53 -14.59 4.31
N LYS A 22 -7.39 -14.36 5.00
CA LYS A 22 -6.07 -14.30 4.35
C LYS A 22 -5.72 -15.56 3.53
N GLY A 23 -6.08 -16.74 4.03
CA GLY A 23 -5.80 -18.02 3.37
C GLY A 23 -4.33 -18.12 2.93
N ASN A 24 -4.11 -18.47 1.65
CA ASN A 24 -2.78 -18.51 1.03
C ASN A 24 -2.44 -17.25 0.20
N ALA A 25 -3.31 -16.23 0.20
CA ALA A 25 -3.07 -15.01 -0.56
C ALA A 25 -2.00 -14.16 0.13
N ILE A 26 -0.93 -13.83 -0.61
CA ILE A 26 0.17 -12.99 -0.12
C ILE A 26 -0.19 -11.53 -0.40
N VAL A 27 -1.25 -11.05 0.23
CA VAL A 27 -1.69 -9.66 0.19
C VAL A 27 -1.43 -8.97 1.54
N PRO A 28 -1.11 -7.67 1.54
CA PRO A 28 -1.03 -6.88 2.76
C PRO A 28 -2.36 -6.86 3.51
N SER A 29 -2.29 -6.74 4.83
CA SER A 29 -3.46 -6.74 5.72
C SER A 29 -4.43 -5.60 5.39
N TYR A 30 -3.95 -4.40 5.03
CA TYR A 30 -4.82 -3.31 4.60
C TYR A 30 -5.68 -3.64 3.37
N VAL A 31 -5.23 -4.52 2.47
CA VAL A 31 -6.02 -4.96 1.31
C VAL A 31 -7.20 -5.82 1.77
N LEU A 32 -6.95 -6.72 2.72
CA LEU A 32 -8.00 -7.55 3.32
C LEU A 32 -8.97 -6.71 4.14
N GLU A 33 -8.46 -5.75 4.91
CA GLU A 33 -9.28 -4.80 5.67
C GLU A 33 -10.17 -3.96 4.73
N TYR A 34 -9.65 -3.52 3.58
CA TYR A 34 -10.45 -2.81 2.58
C TYR A 34 -11.60 -3.66 2.03
N LEU A 35 -11.33 -4.92 1.68
CA LEU A 35 -12.37 -5.83 1.20
C LEU A 35 -13.40 -6.14 2.30
N LEU A 36 -12.94 -6.42 3.52
CA LEU A 36 -13.83 -6.64 4.66
C LEU A 36 -14.67 -5.39 4.98
N GLY A 37 -14.11 -4.19 4.87
CA GLY A 37 -14.86 -2.94 5.04
C GLY A 37 -15.97 -2.73 4.00
N GLN A 38 -15.85 -3.33 2.81
CA GLN A 38 -16.88 -3.25 1.78
C GLN A 38 -18.01 -4.28 1.94
N TYR A 39 -17.67 -5.48 2.40
CA TYR A 39 -18.62 -6.61 2.40
C TYR A 39 -19.03 -7.10 3.79
N ALA A 40 -18.34 -6.67 4.85
CA ALA A 40 -18.54 -7.12 6.24
C ALA A 40 -18.58 -5.94 7.25
N ALA A 41 -18.95 -4.74 6.81
CA ALA A 41 -19.12 -3.56 7.68
C ALA A 41 -20.49 -3.56 8.37
N SER A 42 -20.75 -4.55 9.22
CA SER A 42 -21.96 -4.66 10.05
C SER A 42 -21.60 -5.22 11.42
N ASP A 43 -22.45 -5.03 12.42
CA ASP A 43 -22.38 -5.65 13.74
C ASP A 43 -23.27 -6.91 13.87
N ASP A 44 -24.06 -7.23 12.84
CA ASP A 44 -24.83 -8.47 12.74
C ASP A 44 -23.94 -9.65 12.32
N GLU A 45 -23.92 -10.71 13.13
CA GLU A 45 -23.04 -11.87 12.94
C GLU A 45 -23.35 -12.61 11.63
N ALA A 46 -24.62 -12.72 11.24
CA ALA A 46 -24.99 -13.39 9.99
C ALA A 46 -24.46 -12.62 8.76
N THR A 47 -24.61 -11.29 8.78
CA THR A 47 -24.08 -10.38 7.76
C THR A 47 -22.55 -10.45 7.69
N ILE A 48 -21.88 -10.50 8.84
CA ILE A 48 -20.43 -10.66 8.92
C ILE A 48 -19.98 -11.97 8.27
N GLN A 49 -20.62 -13.11 8.59
CA GLN A 49 -20.24 -14.41 8.02
C GLN A 49 -20.47 -14.47 6.50
N ALA A 50 -21.57 -13.90 6.02
CA ALA A 50 -21.83 -13.76 4.58
C ALA A 50 -20.77 -12.88 3.90
N GLY A 51 -20.37 -11.79 4.55
CA GLY A 51 -19.30 -10.90 4.10
C GLY A 51 -17.95 -11.61 3.99
N ILE A 52 -17.56 -12.39 5.00
CA ILE A 52 -16.34 -13.22 5.00
C ILE A 52 -16.36 -14.19 3.81
N GLY A 53 -17.49 -14.87 3.57
CA GLY A 53 -17.65 -15.79 2.44
C GLY A 53 -17.45 -15.07 1.09
N THR A 54 -18.02 -13.87 0.96
CA THR A 54 -17.87 -13.02 -0.22
C THR A 54 -16.41 -12.61 -0.44
N VAL A 55 -15.72 -12.15 0.59
CA VAL A 55 -14.29 -11.76 0.49
C VAL A 55 -13.42 -12.97 0.13
N ARG A 56 -13.65 -14.14 0.70
CA ARG A 56 -12.93 -15.38 0.34
C ARG A 56 -13.13 -15.72 -1.13
N LYS A 57 -14.36 -15.61 -1.63
CA LYS A 57 -14.66 -15.84 -3.05
C LYS A 57 -13.96 -14.83 -3.94
N ILE A 58 -13.98 -13.55 -3.58
CA ILE A 58 -13.27 -12.50 -4.34
C ILE A 58 -11.78 -12.79 -4.42
N LEU A 59 -11.15 -13.16 -3.31
CA LEU A 59 -9.73 -13.53 -3.31
C LEU A 59 -9.48 -14.77 -4.16
N ALA A 60 -10.29 -15.82 -4.04
CA ALA A 60 -10.12 -17.03 -4.83
C ALA A 60 -10.26 -16.79 -6.35
N ASP A 61 -11.22 -15.95 -6.75
CA ASP A 61 -11.55 -15.73 -8.16
C ASP A 61 -10.66 -14.66 -8.83
N HIS A 62 -10.19 -13.68 -8.06
CA HIS A 62 -9.54 -12.49 -8.61
C HIS A 62 -8.08 -12.29 -8.16
N TYR A 63 -7.64 -12.82 -7.02
CA TYR A 63 -6.24 -12.67 -6.63
C TYR A 63 -5.34 -13.50 -7.55
N VAL A 64 -4.33 -12.85 -8.13
CA VAL A 64 -3.39 -13.53 -9.02
C VAL A 64 -2.27 -14.13 -8.20
N HIS A 65 -2.25 -15.46 -8.10
CA HIS A 65 -1.08 -16.17 -7.62
C HIS A 65 -0.03 -16.24 -8.74
N ARG A 66 1.21 -15.80 -8.46
CA ARG A 66 2.28 -15.71 -9.47
C ARG A 66 2.56 -17.05 -10.19
N ASN A 67 2.47 -18.17 -9.48
CA ASN A 67 2.63 -19.52 -10.04
C ASN A 67 1.44 -20.00 -10.88
N GLN A 68 0.31 -19.28 -10.86
CA GLN A 68 -0.89 -19.56 -11.66
C GLN A 68 -1.15 -18.45 -12.70
N SER A 69 -0.19 -17.55 -12.92
CA SER A 69 -0.33 -16.41 -13.83
C SER A 69 -0.76 -16.81 -15.24
N GLU A 70 -0.19 -17.88 -15.81
CA GLU A 70 -0.57 -18.38 -17.14
C GLU A 70 -2.02 -18.92 -17.21
N LEU A 71 -2.52 -19.52 -16.13
CA LEU A 71 -3.91 -19.96 -16.04
C LEU A 71 -4.86 -18.76 -16.04
N VAL A 72 -4.51 -17.69 -15.32
CA VAL A 72 -5.29 -16.44 -15.30
C VAL A 72 -5.23 -15.74 -16.65
N LYS A 73 -4.06 -15.67 -17.31
CA LYS A 73 -3.93 -15.14 -18.68
C LYS A 73 -4.80 -15.89 -19.68
N SER A 74 -4.79 -17.23 -19.62
CA SER A 74 -5.66 -18.08 -20.43
C SER A 74 -7.14 -17.77 -20.15
N THR A 75 -7.53 -17.63 -18.89
CA THR A 75 -8.89 -17.27 -18.49
C THR A 75 -9.32 -15.92 -19.06
N ILE A 76 -8.46 -14.89 -19.01
CA ILE A 76 -8.73 -13.58 -19.61
C ILE A 76 -8.91 -13.70 -21.11
N ARG A 77 -8.03 -14.45 -21.80
CA ARG A 77 -8.11 -14.68 -23.24
C ARG A 77 -9.43 -15.34 -23.65
N GLU A 78 -9.81 -16.43 -23.00
CA GLU A 78 -11.02 -17.20 -23.35
C GLU A 78 -12.31 -16.44 -23.01
N ARG A 79 -12.31 -15.64 -21.92
CA ARG A 79 -13.48 -14.86 -21.51
C ARG A 79 -13.53 -13.45 -22.12
N GLY A 80 -12.46 -13.00 -22.77
CA GLY A 80 -12.26 -11.63 -23.25
C GLY A 80 -11.93 -10.61 -22.15
N ARG A 81 -12.53 -10.75 -20.96
CA ARG A 81 -12.33 -9.88 -19.81
C ARG A 81 -12.30 -10.67 -18.51
N HIS A 82 -11.41 -10.30 -17.58
CA HIS A 82 -11.43 -10.82 -16.21
C HIS A 82 -11.00 -9.75 -15.22
N ARG A 83 -11.60 -9.78 -14.03
CA ARG A 83 -11.19 -8.93 -12.92
C ARG A 83 -10.07 -9.59 -12.14
N ILE A 84 -9.07 -8.82 -11.76
CA ILE A 84 -7.93 -9.29 -10.97
C ILE A 84 -7.60 -8.36 -9.80
N ILE A 85 -6.92 -8.91 -8.79
CA ILE A 85 -6.27 -8.17 -7.71
C ILE A 85 -4.77 -8.40 -7.86
N ASP A 86 -4.04 -7.31 -8.13
CA ASP A 86 -2.60 -7.36 -8.35
C ASP A 86 -1.93 -6.05 -7.91
N LYS A 87 -0.62 -6.09 -7.72
CA LYS A 87 0.21 -4.91 -7.52
C LYS A 87 0.63 -4.35 -8.89
N VAL A 88 0.21 -3.12 -9.16
CA VAL A 88 0.41 -2.44 -10.45
C VAL A 88 1.41 -1.32 -10.31
N THR A 89 2.39 -1.28 -11.19
CA THR A 89 3.33 -0.16 -11.39
C THR A 89 3.15 0.45 -12.76
N ALA A 90 3.35 1.75 -12.92
CA ALA A 90 3.32 2.44 -14.20
C ALA A 90 4.66 3.12 -14.50
N THR A 91 4.94 3.36 -15.78
CA THR A 91 6.11 4.12 -16.23
C THR A 91 5.74 4.95 -17.46
N LEU A 92 6.41 6.09 -17.65
CA LEU A 92 6.37 6.81 -18.92
C LEU A 92 7.28 6.13 -19.94
N ASN A 93 6.73 5.78 -21.09
CA ASN A 93 7.48 5.40 -22.28
C ASN A 93 7.66 6.64 -23.15
N GLU A 94 8.84 7.26 -23.06
CA GLU A 94 9.18 8.50 -23.77
C GLU A 94 9.27 8.32 -25.29
N LYS A 95 9.50 7.10 -25.78
CA LYS A 95 9.61 6.84 -27.22
C LYS A 95 8.26 6.93 -27.91
N ASP A 96 7.24 6.43 -27.23
CA ASP A 96 5.87 6.31 -27.76
C ASP A 96 4.93 7.37 -27.15
N ASP A 97 5.45 8.21 -26.24
CA ASP A 97 4.72 9.23 -25.48
C ASP A 97 3.46 8.70 -24.76
N VAL A 98 3.60 7.55 -24.09
CA VAL A 98 2.49 6.89 -23.38
C VAL A 98 2.89 6.41 -21.99
N TYR A 99 1.93 6.38 -21.07
CA TYR A 99 2.08 5.65 -19.82
C TYR A 99 1.74 4.18 -20.02
N GLN A 100 2.57 3.31 -19.46
CA GLN A 100 2.37 1.87 -19.51
C GLN A 100 2.51 1.23 -18.13
N ALA A 101 1.62 0.30 -17.82
CA ALA A 101 1.58 -0.46 -16.60
C ALA A 101 2.25 -1.83 -16.73
N GLU A 102 2.77 -2.29 -15.60
CA GLU A 102 3.27 -3.63 -15.33
C GLU A 102 2.53 -4.19 -14.11
N PHE A 103 2.11 -5.44 -14.24
CA PHE A 103 1.35 -6.20 -13.24
C PHE A 103 2.27 -7.25 -12.61
N ALA A 104 2.51 -7.13 -11.31
CA ALA A 104 3.56 -7.89 -10.63
C ALA A 104 3.30 -9.40 -10.60
N ASN A 105 2.07 -9.83 -10.31
CA ASN A 105 1.72 -11.24 -10.17
C ASN A 105 1.25 -11.85 -11.49
N LEU A 106 0.44 -11.13 -12.27
CA LEU A 106 0.02 -11.56 -13.61
C LEU A 106 1.20 -11.59 -14.58
N GLY A 107 2.21 -10.75 -14.37
CA GLY A 107 3.43 -10.75 -15.17
C GLY A 107 3.24 -10.23 -16.60
N ILE A 108 2.31 -9.29 -16.79
CA ILE A 108 2.11 -8.58 -18.07
C ILE A 108 2.71 -7.17 -17.97
N LYS A 109 3.18 -6.66 -19.11
CA LYS A 109 3.85 -5.35 -19.25
C LYS A 109 3.35 -4.65 -20.49
N GLY A 110 3.55 -3.33 -20.54
CA GLY A 110 3.20 -2.52 -21.71
C GLY A 110 1.70 -2.19 -21.80
N VAL A 111 0.93 -2.44 -20.75
CA VAL A 111 -0.52 -2.17 -20.73
C VAL A 111 -0.73 -0.67 -20.71
N LEU A 112 -1.37 -0.08 -21.71
CA LEU A 112 -1.55 1.36 -21.79
C LEU A 112 -2.40 1.88 -20.61
N VAL A 113 -2.02 3.04 -20.08
CA VAL A 113 -2.73 3.75 -19.01
C VAL A 113 -2.93 5.19 -19.45
N ASP A 114 -4.13 5.73 -19.26
CA ASP A 114 -4.42 7.11 -19.60
C ASP A 114 -3.77 8.09 -18.60
N SER A 115 -3.51 9.32 -19.05
CA SER A 115 -2.88 10.35 -18.22
C SER A 115 -3.74 10.76 -17.01
N ALA A 116 -5.08 10.70 -17.11
CA ALA A 116 -5.95 11.09 -16.01
C ALA A 116 -5.85 10.10 -14.83
N THR A 117 -5.78 8.80 -15.12
CA THR A 117 -5.49 7.75 -14.13
C THR A 117 -4.16 8.00 -13.42
N ILE A 118 -3.10 8.35 -14.15
CA ILE A 118 -1.79 8.64 -13.55
C ILE A 118 -1.83 9.89 -12.68
N LYS A 119 -2.50 10.96 -13.12
CA LYS A 119 -2.67 12.19 -12.34
C LYS A 119 -3.47 11.95 -11.06
N ALA A 120 -4.50 11.10 -11.12
CA ALA A 120 -5.29 10.72 -9.95
C ALA A 120 -4.51 9.80 -8.99
N HIS A 121 -3.60 8.98 -9.52
CA HIS A 121 -2.89 7.95 -8.76
C HIS A 121 -1.37 7.95 -9.02
N PRO A 122 -0.65 9.03 -8.68
CA PRO A 122 0.77 9.19 -9.00
C PRO A 122 1.69 8.13 -8.38
N LYS A 123 1.25 7.49 -7.28
CA LYS A 123 1.98 6.40 -6.61
C LYS A 123 2.21 5.17 -7.49
N LEU A 124 1.45 5.00 -8.58
CA LEU A 124 1.69 3.96 -9.57
C LEU A 124 3.11 4.06 -10.16
N LEU A 125 3.71 5.26 -10.24
CA LEU A 125 4.99 5.50 -10.95
C LEU A 125 6.27 5.01 -10.23
N VAL A 126 6.19 4.48 -9.00
CA VAL A 126 7.34 4.59 -8.06
C VAL A 126 7.59 3.33 -7.23
N GLY A 127 6.53 2.66 -6.81
CA GLY A 127 6.67 1.44 -5.99
C GLY A 127 5.49 0.48 -6.09
N GLY A 128 4.54 0.81 -6.95
CA GLY A 128 3.35 0.04 -7.25
C GLY A 128 2.30 0.06 -6.16
N VAL A 129 1.05 0.03 -6.58
CA VAL A 129 -0.13 0.07 -5.70
C VAL A 129 -0.92 -1.20 -5.90
N TRP A 130 -1.49 -1.75 -4.83
CA TRP A 130 -2.44 -2.85 -4.96
C TRP A 130 -3.73 -2.31 -5.56
N CYS A 131 -4.21 -2.94 -6.62
CA CYS A 131 -5.35 -2.50 -7.39
C CYS A 131 -6.29 -3.67 -7.67
N ILE A 132 -7.59 -3.36 -7.72
CA ILE A 132 -8.57 -4.19 -8.40
C ILE A 132 -8.62 -3.67 -9.83
N CYS A 133 -8.31 -4.52 -10.80
CA CYS A 133 -8.28 -4.14 -12.22
C CYS A 133 -9.17 -5.04 -13.04
N ASP A 134 -9.85 -4.48 -14.04
CA ASP A 134 -10.44 -5.27 -15.12
C ASP A 134 -9.44 -5.30 -16.28
N ILE A 135 -9.02 -6.50 -16.68
CA ILE A 135 -8.08 -6.72 -17.78
C ILE A 135 -8.78 -7.43 -18.92
N GLU A 136 -8.54 -6.92 -20.12
CA GLU A 136 -9.07 -7.43 -21.37
C GLU A 136 -7.92 -7.92 -22.25
N TYR A 137 -8.22 -8.89 -23.12
CA TYR A 137 -7.26 -9.43 -24.06
C TYR A 137 -7.79 -9.34 -25.49
N PHE A 138 -7.04 -8.66 -26.35
CA PHE A 138 -7.33 -8.55 -27.77
C PHE A 138 -6.05 -8.71 -28.58
N HIS A 139 -5.96 -9.82 -29.32
CA HIS A 139 -4.79 -10.09 -30.16
C HIS A 139 -4.84 -9.24 -31.43
N SER A 140 -3.75 -8.52 -31.71
CA SER A 140 -3.53 -7.81 -32.96
C SER A 140 -2.49 -8.53 -33.83
N ALA A 141 -2.64 -8.45 -35.15
CA ALA A 141 -1.61 -8.92 -36.09
C ALA A 141 -0.37 -8.02 -36.12
N ASP A 142 -0.49 -6.76 -35.66
CA ASP A 142 0.64 -5.85 -35.51
C ASP A 142 1.43 -6.20 -34.23
N PRO A 143 2.70 -6.64 -34.35
CA PRO A 143 3.52 -7.00 -33.20
C PRO A 143 3.85 -5.81 -32.26
N ARG A 144 3.61 -4.57 -32.68
CA ARG A 144 3.79 -3.38 -31.83
C ARG A 144 2.65 -3.20 -30.83
N VAL A 145 1.49 -3.79 -31.10
CA VAL A 145 0.31 -3.64 -30.25
C VAL A 145 0.39 -4.65 -29.10
N VAL A 146 0.44 -4.13 -27.88
CA VAL A 146 0.33 -4.95 -26.68
C VAL A 146 -1.10 -5.49 -26.60
N PRO A 147 -1.31 -6.81 -26.51
CA PRO A 147 -2.66 -7.40 -26.59
C PRO A 147 -3.47 -7.24 -25.30
N TRP A 148 -2.86 -6.71 -24.25
CA TRP A 148 -3.48 -6.52 -22.94
C TRP A 148 -4.02 -5.10 -22.83
N ILE A 149 -5.32 -4.99 -22.52
CA ILE A 149 -6.02 -3.72 -22.42
C ILE A 149 -6.48 -3.54 -20.98
N LEU A 150 -6.22 -2.35 -20.43
CA LEU A 150 -6.72 -1.96 -19.12
C LEU A 150 -8.17 -1.47 -19.27
N GLY A 151 -9.13 -2.26 -18.82
CA GLY A 151 -10.54 -1.86 -18.82
C GLY A 151 -10.87 -0.91 -17.67
N SER A 152 -10.40 -1.22 -16.46
CA SER A 152 -10.50 -0.33 -15.31
C SER A 152 -9.38 -0.59 -14.30
N ILE A 153 -9.03 0.43 -13.52
CA ILE A 153 -8.09 0.32 -12.40
C ILE A 153 -8.65 1.05 -11.18
N LYS A 154 -8.76 0.33 -10.07
CA LYS A 154 -9.19 0.87 -8.79
C LYS A 154 -8.14 0.56 -7.73
N PRO A 155 -7.29 1.54 -7.38
CA PRO A 155 -6.37 1.39 -6.25
C PRO A 155 -7.10 1.03 -4.97
N ILE A 156 -6.55 0.07 -4.23
CA ILE A 156 -7.03 -0.35 -2.92
C ILE A 156 -6.49 0.66 -1.90
N GLN A 157 -7.22 1.76 -1.80
CA GLN A 157 -6.96 2.88 -0.91
C GLN A 157 -8.30 3.35 -0.33
N LEU A 158 -8.26 4.17 0.72
CA LEU A 158 -9.46 4.85 1.22
C LEU A 158 -10.01 5.74 0.10
N SER A 159 -11.19 5.40 -0.42
CA SER A 159 -11.74 5.99 -1.64
C SER A 159 -12.26 7.42 -1.46
N ASN A 160 -12.56 7.83 -0.23
CA ASN A 160 -12.92 9.21 0.11
C ASN A 160 -12.81 9.41 1.63
N PHE A 161 -12.05 10.40 2.08
CA PHE A 161 -11.94 10.77 3.49
C PHE A 161 -12.70 12.09 3.73
N ALA A 162 -13.87 12.01 4.37
CA ALA A 162 -14.65 13.20 4.73
C ALA A 162 -14.09 13.82 6.02
N ILE A 163 -13.18 14.78 5.86
CA ILE A 163 -12.46 15.41 6.97
C ILE A 163 -13.41 16.06 7.99
N GLU A 164 -14.47 16.73 7.53
CA GLU A 164 -15.42 17.41 8.41
C GLU A 164 -16.16 16.42 9.32
N GLY A 165 -16.74 15.36 8.73
CA GLY A 165 -17.40 14.30 9.50
C GLY A 165 -16.45 13.59 10.47
N TYR A 166 -15.18 13.42 10.10
CA TYR A 166 -14.17 12.87 10.99
C TYR A 166 -13.87 13.79 12.19
N LEU A 167 -13.78 15.11 11.98
CA LEU A 167 -13.56 16.09 13.04
C LEU A 167 -14.75 16.16 14.00
N ASP A 168 -15.98 16.09 13.49
CA ASP A 168 -17.18 16.06 14.31
C ASP A 168 -17.26 14.78 15.13
N ALA A 169 -17.05 13.63 14.50
CA ALA A 169 -16.96 12.35 15.22
C ALA A 169 -15.86 12.36 16.29
N ARG A 170 -14.70 12.96 16.01
CA ARG A 170 -13.59 13.09 16.99
C ARG A 170 -14.01 13.86 18.24
N ARG A 171 -14.85 14.89 18.15
CA ARG A 171 -15.28 15.73 19.29
C ARG A 171 -16.05 14.94 20.34
N GLU A 172 -16.66 13.83 19.94
CA GLU A 172 -17.45 12.96 20.82
C GLU A 172 -16.58 12.05 21.71
N PHE A 173 -15.26 12.04 21.50
CA PHE A 173 -14.31 11.20 22.26
C PHE A 173 -13.45 12.06 23.19
N THR A 174 -13.28 11.60 24.43
CA THR A 174 -12.23 12.09 25.31
C THR A 174 -10.84 11.74 24.75
N THR A 175 -9.79 12.38 25.27
CA THR A 175 -8.42 12.09 24.84
C THR A 175 -8.03 10.64 25.08
N ASP A 176 -8.39 10.05 26.21
CA ASP A 176 -8.03 8.67 26.53
C ASP A 176 -8.82 7.67 25.67
N GLU A 177 -10.12 7.88 25.46
CA GLU A 177 -10.90 7.06 24.53
C GLU A 177 -10.36 7.15 23.10
N TRP A 178 -9.88 8.33 22.70
CA TRP A 178 -9.30 8.54 21.38
C TRP A 178 -7.97 7.81 21.21
N ILE A 179 -7.10 7.86 22.23
CA ILE A 179 -5.86 7.08 22.25
C ILE A 179 -6.17 5.59 22.12
N ASP A 180 -7.17 5.10 22.85
CA ASP A 180 -7.56 3.69 22.84
C ASP A 180 -8.10 3.27 21.47
N LEU A 181 -8.92 4.11 20.84
CA LEU A 181 -9.39 3.91 19.47
C LEU A 181 -8.23 3.84 18.47
N LEU A 182 -7.26 4.75 18.55
CA LEU A 182 -6.09 4.73 17.66
C LEU A 182 -5.24 3.46 17.86
N VAL A 183 -5.01 3.06 19.11
CA VAL A 183 -4.27 1.84 19.43
C VAL A 183 -5.00 0.59 18.91
N GLN A 184 -6.32 0.53 19.08
CA GLN A 184 -7.17 -0.51 18.52
C GLN A 184 -7.12 -0.52 16.98
N SER A 185 -7.08 0.66 16.35
CA SER A 185 -6.99 0.81 14.90
C SER A 185 -5.66 0.32 14.32
N VAL A 186 -4.56 0.40 15.07
CA VAL A 186 -3.28 -0.22 14.68
C VAL A 186 -3.32 -1.75 14.83
N GLY A 187 -4.27 -2.29 15.61
CA GLY A 187 -4.46 -3.72 15.82
C GLY A 187 -4.05 -4.22 17.21
N PHE A 188 -3.84 -3.33 18.18
CA PHE A 188 -3.52 -3.71 19.57
C PHE A 188 -4.77 -3.66 20.46
N ASN A 189 -4.82 -4.51 21.49
CA ASN A 189 -5.83 -4.37 22.55
C ASN A 189 -5.39 -3.26 23.54
N PRO A 190 -6.10 -2.11 23.61
CA PRO A 190 -5.72 -1.01 24.50
C PRO A 190 -5.82 -1.37 25.99
N GLU A 191 -6.68 -2.31 26.40
CA GLU A 191 -6.83 -2.71 27.81
C GLU A 191 -5.59 -3.41 28.35
N LEU A 192 -4.79 -4.04 27.48
CA LEU A 192 -3.55 -4.73 27.85
C LEU A 192 -2.34 -3.79 27.91
N LEU A 193 -2.51 -2.51 27.61
CA LEU A 193 -1.42 -1.55 27.51
C LEU A 193 -1.58 -0.42 28.52
N GLY A 194 -0.53 -0.16 29.30
CA GLY A 194 -0.43 1.05 30.10
C GLY A 194 -0.31 2.31 29.22
N ARG A 195 -0.65 3.48 29.78
CA ARG A 195 -0.63 4.77 29.05
C ARG A 195 0.67 5.04 28.29
N ARG A 196 1.83 4.80 28.92
CA ARG A 196 3.14 4.97 28.28
C ARG A 196 3.31 4.06 27.05
N ALA A 197 2.88 2.80 27.15
CA ALA A 197 2.98 1.85 26.04
C ALA A 197 2.08 2.26 24.87
N LYS A 198 0.85 2.74 25.15
CA LYS A 198 -0.05 3.32 24.14
C LYS A 198 0.61 4.47 23.40
N LEU A 199 1.19 5.44 24.12
CA LEU A 199 1.89 6.57 23.51
C LEU A 199 3.09 6.14 22.66
N ILE A 200 3.86 5.14 23.09
CA ILE A 200 4.97 4.59 22.29
C ILE A 200 4.46 4.00 20.98
N GLN A 201 3.32 3.30 20.97
CA GLN A 201 2.74 2.80 19.72
C GLN A 201 2.31 3.94 18.80
N LEU A 202 1.73 5.01 19.34
CA LEU A 202 1.34 6.19 18.55
C LEU A 202 2.55 6.93 17.97
N VAL A 203 3.69 6.99 18.68
CA VAL A 203 4.94 7.58 18.16
C VAL A 203 5.37 6.91 16.85
N ARG A 204 5.14 5.60 16.70
CA ARG A 204 5.46 4.84 15.48
C ARG A 204 4.63 5.28 14.28
N LEU A 205 3.51 5.97 14.49
CA LEU A 205 2.64 6.50 13.44
C LEU A 205 3.00 7.94 13.02
N ILE A 206 3.80 8.67 13.81
CA ILE A 206 4.20 10.05 13.49
C ILE A 206 4.78 10.18 12.07
N PRO A 207 5.62 9.25 11.56
CA PRO A 207 6.11 9.33 10.18
C PRO A 207 5.01 9.46 9.11
N PHE A 208 3.81 8.93 9.37
CA PHE A 208 2.69 8.99 8.41
C PHE A 208 1.95 10.33 8.39
N VAL A 209 2.15 11.17 9.41
CA VAL A 209 1.42 12.44 9.57
C VAL A 209 2.33 13.67 9.59
N GLU A 210 3.60 13.50 9.96
CA GLU A 210 4.59 14.58 10.00
C GLU A 210 5.64 14.43 8.90
N ARG A 211 5.78 15.49 8.08
CA ARG A 211 6.76 15.51 6.99
C ARG A 211 8.19 15.53 7.53
N ASN A 212 9.04 14.69 6.97
CA ASN A 212 10.46 14.56 7.34
C ASN A 212 10.66 14.24 8.83
N TYR A 213 9.77 13.44 9.42
CA TYR A 213 9.99 12.89 10.75
C TYR A 213 10.86 11.63 10.67
N ASN A 214 12.03 11.69 11.29
CA ASN A 214 13.01 10.61 11.24
C ASN A 214 12.93 9.77 12.52
N LEU A 215 12.54 8.50 12.38
CA LEU A 215 12.36 7.57 13.50
C LEU A 215 13.30 6.37 13.38
N ILE A 216 13.95 6.01 14.49
CA ILE A 216 14.71 4.76 14.62
C ILE A 216 14.03 3.88 15.67
N GLU A 217 13.55 2.70 15.24
CA GLU A 217 12.95 1.71 16.13
C GLU A 217 13.94 0.55 16.38
N LEU A 218 14.42 0.44 17.62
CA LEU A 218 15.25 -0.67 18.08
C LEU A 218 14.42 -1.59 18.97
N GLY A 219 14.34 -2.87 18.61
CA GLY A 219 13.60 -3.84 19.41
C GLY A 219 13.92 -5.28 19.01
N PRO A 220 13.63 -6.24 19.91
CA PRO A 220 13.88 -7.66 19.65
C PRO A 220 13.09 -8.18 18.43
N LYS A 221 13.42 -9.40 17.97
CA LYS A 221 12.68 -10.04 16.88
C LYS A 221 11.22 -10.26 17.30
N GLY A 222 10.29 -10.16 16.35
CA GLY A 222 8.87 -10.45 16.59
C GLY A 222 8.03 -9.32 17.19
N THR A 223 8.56 -8.10 17.34
CA THR A 223 7.80 -6.95 17.89
C THR A 223 6.93 -6.21 16.87
N GLY A 224 6.78 -6.73 15.65
CA GLY A 224 5.96 -6.10 14.60
C GLY A 224 6.54 -4.78 14.07
N LYS A 225 7.87 -4.59 14.08
CA LYS A 225 8.56 -3.40 13.57
C LYS A 225 8.21 -3.14 12.10
N SER A 226 8.45 -4.14 11.28
CA SER A 226 8.22 -4.10 9.83
C SER A 226 6.74 -4.02 9.46
N HIS A 227 5.86 -4.61 10.29
CA HIS A 227 4.42 -4.71 10.04
C HIS A 227 3.75 -3.35 9.84
N ILE A 228 4.07 -2.34 10.67
CA ILE A 228 3.46 -1.00 10.54
C ILE A 228 3.78 -0.36 9.17
N PHE A 229 4.96 -0.63 8.60
CA PHE A 229 5.40 0.03 7.38
C PHE A 229 5.10 -0.76 6.09
N SER A 230 4.65 -2.02 6.20
CA SER A 230 4.29 -2.86 5.06
C SER A 230 2.83 -3.32 5.03
N GLU A 231 2.20 -3.51 6.19
CA GLU A 231 0.88 -4.16 6.30
C GLU A 231 -0.23 -3.19 6.70
N PHE A 232 0.09 -2.11 7.41
CA PHE A 232 -0.91 -1.20 7.98
C PHE A 232 -1.48 -0.20 6.97
N SER A 233 -0.65 0.30 6.05
CA SER A 233 -1.04 1.44 5.19
C SER A 233 -0.45 1.33 3.79
N PRO A 234 -1.20 1.70 2.73
CA PRO A 234 -0.68 1.82 1.37
C PRO A 234 0.27 3.02 1.19
N HIS A 235 0.52 3.79 2.25
CA HIS A 235 1.40 4.96 2.26
C HIS A 235 2.84 4.65 2.70
N GLY A 236 3.09 3.44 3.21
CA GLY A 236 4.40 2.98 3.63
C GLY A 236 5.09 2.09 2.59
N MET A 237 6.40 2.27 2.42
CA MET A 237 7.27 1.37 1.69
C MET A 237 8.34 0.83 2.62
N LEU A 238 8.30 -0.48 2.88
CA LEU A 238 9.36 -1.19 3.59
C LEU A 238 10.41 -1.72 2.61
N ILE A 239 11.66 -1.38 2.85
CA ILE A 239 12.81 -1.89 2.10
C ILE A 239 13.55 -2.89 2.97
N SER A 240 13.43 -4.18 2.64
CA SER A 240 14.14 -5.27 3.32
C SER A 240 15.39 -5.69 2.56
N GLY A 241 16.44 -6.11 3.27
CA GLY A 241 17.45 -7.01 2.67
C GLY A 241 18.69 -6.43 1.97
N GLY A 242 19.16 -5.23 2.30
CA GLY A 242 20.53 -4.80 1.94
C GLY A 242 20.68 -4.07 0.59
N GLU A 243 21.54 -3.05 0.63
CA GLU A 243 21.93 -2.11 -0.45
C GLU A 243 20.76 -1.45 -1.20
N VAL A 244 20.10 -0.50 -0.52
CA VAL A 244 19.42 0.58 -1.25
C VAL A 244 20.47 1.42 -1.96
N THR A 245 20.26 1.60 -3.26
CA THR A 245 21.09 2.49 -4.07
C THR A 245 20.51 3.90 -4.06
N VAL A 246 21.37 4.90 -4.21
CA VAL A 246 20.92 6.29 -4.28
C VAL A 246 19.87 6.54 -5.40
N PRO A 247 20.02 5.98 -6.62
CA PRO A 247 19.00 6.13 -7.67
C PRO A 247 17.62 5.60 -7.30
N LYS A 248 17.56 4.52 -6.53
CA LYS A 248 16.29 3.93 -6.09
C LYS A 248 15.62 4.78 -5.02
N LEU A 249 16.41 5.39 -4.13
CA LEU A 249 15.88 6.18 -3.03
C LEU A 249 15.52 7.61 -3.46
N PHE A 250 16.42 8.29 -4.17
CA PHE A 250 16.38 9.73 -4.44
C PHE A 250 16.06 10.06 -5.89
N VAL A 251 17.06 10.09 -6.76
CA VAL A 251 16.86 10.39 -8.18
C VAL A 251 17.87 9.58 -9.00
N ASN A 252 17.37 8.99 -10.08
CA ASN A 252 18.21 8.34 -11.06
C ASN A 252 18.68 9.38 -12.09
N ASN A 253 19.94 9.80 -11.97
CA ASN A 253 20.54 10.81 -12.84
C ASN A 253 20.60 10.40 -14.33
N ALA A 254 20.49 9.10 -14.65
CA ALA A 254 20.53 8.66 -16.04
C ALA A 254 19.22 8.95 -16.81
N ASN A 255 18.09 9.07 -16.11
CA ASN A 255 16.78 9.28 -16.73
C ASN A 255 15.89 10.28 -15.98
N GLY A 256 16.43 11.01 -15.00
CA GLY A 256 15.72 11.99 -14.20
C GLY A 256 14.62 11.42 -13.29
N ARG A 257 14.43 10.10 -13.22
CA ARG A 257 13.32 9.52 -12.46
C ARG A 257 13.53 9.72 -10.96
N ILE A 258 12.55 10.37 -10.34
CA ILE A 258 12.44 10.50 -8.89
C ILE A 258 12.23 9.10 -8.29
N GLY A 259 12.92 8.83 -7.19
CA GLY A 259 12.94 7.58 -6.44
C GLY A 259 11.93 7.59 -5.29
N LEU A 260 12.05 6.61 -4.39
CA LEU A 260 11.05 6.33 -3.36
C LEU A 260 10.70 7.52 -2.47
N VAL A 261 11.68 8.34 -2.05
CA VAL A 261 11.42 9.48 -1.13
C VAL A 261 10.57 10.58 -1.75
N GLY A 262 10.48 10.68 -3.07
CA GLY A 262 9.69 11.73 -3.72
C GLY A 262 8.19 11.42 -3.84
N TYR A 263 7.76 10.21 -3.50
CA TYR A 263 6.37 9.79 -3.72
C TYR A 263 5.74 8.95 -2.61
N TRP A 264 6.56 8.34 -1.76
CA TRP A 264 6.08 7.61 -0.60
C TRP A 264 6.07 8.52 0.62
N ASP A 265 4.99 8.46 1.39
CA ASP A 265 4.86 9.26 2.61
C ASP A 265 5.83 8.75 3.68
N VAL A 266 6.03 7.43 3.74
CA VAL A 266 6.98 6.79 4.65
C VAL A 266 7.82 5.77 3.91
N VAL A 267 9.15 5.92 3.99
CA VAL A 267 10.13 4.93 3.53
C VAL A 267 10.85 4.35 4.75
N ALA A 268 10.63 3.07 5.03
CA ALA A 268 11.21 2.37 6.16
C ALA A 268 12.30 1.38 5.70
N PHE A 269 13.41 1.35 6.43
CA PHE A 269 14.52 0.44 6.17
C PHE A 269 14.50 -0.70 7.18
N ASP A 270 14.30 -1.93 6.71
CA ASP A 270 14.44 -3.10 7.56
C ASP A 270 15.89 -3.58 7.61
N GLU A 271 16.30 -4.09 8.77
CA GLU A 271 17.64 -4.59 9.03
C GLU A 271 18.76 -3.61 8.63
N PHE A 272 18.55 -2.30 8.75
CA PHE A 272 19.50 -1.29 8.28
C PHE A 272 20.92 -1.46 8.86
N ALA A 273 21.04 -2.01 10.07
CA ALA A 273 22.32 -2.30 10.72
C ALA A 273 22.65 -3.80 10.68
N GLY A 274 23.85 -4.16 10.23
CA GLY A 274 24.36 -5.54 10.28
C GLY A 274 25.85 -5.63 9.94
N ARG A 275 26.59 -6.49 10.64
CA ARG A 275 28.07 -6.64 10.48
C ARG A 275 28.53 -7.00 9.06
N LYS A 276 27.64 -7.52 8.21
CA LYS A 276 27.91 -7.89 6.81
C LYS A 276 27.45 -6.85 5.78
N LYS A 277 26.80 -5.75 6.20
CA LYS A 277 26.29 -4.73 5.27
C LYS A 277 27.37 -3.68 5.00
N ARG A 278 27.65 -3.43 3.73
CA ARG A 278 28.56 -2.37 3.31
C ARG A 278 27.81 -1.05 3.36
N THR A 279 28.31 -0.11 4.15
CA THR A 279 27.72 1.24 4.22
C THR A 279 28.20 2.05 3.02
N ASP A 280 27.27 2.40 2.11
CA ASP A 280 27.53 3.39 1.07
C ASP A 280 27.65 4.77 1.71
N ARG A 281 28.89 5.31 1.78
CA ARG A 281 29.15 6.63 2.36
C ARG A 281 28.42 7.74 1.62
N ALA A 282 28.29 7.63 0.29
CA ALA A 282 27.61 8.65 -0.50
C ALA A 282 26.12 8.69 -0.17
N LEU A 283 25.49 7.54 0.01
CA LEU A 283 24.10 7.46 0.47
C LEU A 283 23.93 8.08 1.87
N VAL A 284 24.83 7.78 2.81
CA VAL A 284 24.78 8.33 4.17
C VAL A 284 24.86 9.86 4.18
N ASP A 285 25.76 10.44 3.39
CA ASP A 285 25.93 11.90 3.37
C ASP A 285 24.74 12.61 2.71
N ILE A 286 24.12 11.99 1.70
CA ILE A 286 22.87 12.50 1.11
C ILE A 286 21.73 12.40 2.12
N MET A 287 21.60 11.28 2.81
CA MET A 287 20.57 11.10 3.84
C MET A 287 20.72 12.14 4.96
N LYS A 288 21.94 12.40 5.45
CA LYS A 288 22.19 13.44 6.47
C LYS A 288 21.68 14.81 6.00
N ASN A 289 22.04 15.21 4.79
CA ASN A 289 21.62 16.49 4.23
C ASN A 289 20.09 16.55 4.04
N TYR A 290 19.50 15.50 3.48
CA TYR A 290 18.06 15.41 3.28
C TYR A 290 17.28 15.47 4.60
N MET A 291 17.69 14.68 5.59
CA MET A 291 17.04 14.62 6.89
C MET A 291 17.13 15.95 7.64
N ALA A 292 18.21 16.72 7.46
CA ALA A 292 18.37 18.04 8.05
C ALA A 292 17.60 19.13 7.30
N ASN A 293 17.69 19.15 5.97
CA ASN A 293 17.23 20.27 5.14
C ASN A 293 15.86 20.06 4.50
N LYS A 294 15.28 18.86 4.60
CA LYS A 294 14.02 18.45 3.93
C LYS A 294 14.09 18.49 2.39
N SER A 295 15.27 18.70 1.84
CA SER A 295 15.52 18.79 0.40
C SER A 295 16.78 18.01 0.06
N PHE A 296 16.86 17.55 -1.19
CA PHE A 296 18.07 16.99 -1.76
C PHE A 296 18.30 17.67 -3.10
N SER A 297 19.52 18.13 -3.35
CA SER A 297 19.92 18.66 -4.66
C SER A 297 20.86 17.66 -5.32
N ARG A 298 20.51 17.24 -6.53
CA ARG A 298 21.32 16.33 -7.35
C ARG A 298 21.43 16.77 -8.80
N GLY A 299 21.64 18.07 -9.01
CA GLY A 299 21.94 18.64 -10.33
C GLY A 299 20.76 18.67 -11.30
N VAL A 300 19.55 18.38 -10.82
CA VAL A 300 18.31 18.76 -11.48
C VAL A 300 17.73 19.83 -10.57
N GLU A 301 17.72 21.08 -11.01
CA GLU A 301 16.95 22.13 -10.35
C GLU A 301 15.47 21.71 -10.37
N THR A 302 14.90 21.52 -9.20
CA THR A 302 13.45 21.48 -8.96
C THR A 302 13.10 22.63 -8.05
#